data_AF-A0A485KW06-F1
#
_entry.id   AF-A0A485KW06-F1
#
_cell.length_a   1.000
_cell.length_b   1.000
_cell.length_c   1.000
_cell.angle_alpha   90.00
_cell.angle_beta   90.00
_cell.angle_gamma   90.00
#
_symmetry.space_group_name_H-M   'P 1'
#
loop_
_entity.id
_entity.type
_entity.pdbx_description
1 polymer ?
#
loop_
_entity_poly.entity_id
_entity_poly.type
_entity_poly.pdbx_seq_one_letter_code
_entity_poly.pdbx_strand_id
1 'polypeptide(L)'
;MLLVVQASMARFESIERPPWEFPIATCRELWVLWFHGDPSVPWLVPLWHLFPPSLTSSSRNGYAKSSIVIQWIVRGALDEGMIVSETALVTMTLAELLQTFAKPWPAVWT
;
A
#
# COMPACT_ATOMS: atom_id res chain seq x y z
N MET A 1 -23.06 -54.27 -3.66
CA MET A 1 -21.60 -54.46 -3.78
C MET A 1 -21.06 -53.20 -4.44
N LEU A 2 -20.11 -52.53 -3.77
CA LEU A 2 -19.75 -51.12 -3.92
C LEU A 2 -19.22 -50.78 -5.32
N LEU A 3 -19.84 -49.81 -5.99
CA LEU A 3 -19.10 -48.93 -6.90
C LEU A 3 -19.05 -47.55 -6.25
N VAL A 4 -17.85 -47.32 -5.75
CA VAL A 4 -17.34 -46.17 -5.03
C VAL A 4 -17.73 -44.87 -5.74
N VAL A 5 -18.26 -43.95 -4.94
CA VAL A 5 -18.46 -42.53 -5.23
C VAL A 5 -17.13 -41.92 -5.70
N GLN A 6 -16.88 -41.90 -7.01
CA GLN A 6 -15.77 -41.14 -7.60
C GLN A 6 -16.23 -39.76 -8.10
N ALA A 7 -17.16 -39.16 -7.38
CA ALA A 7 -17.37 -37.71 -7.41
C ALA A 7 -16.49 -37.08 -6.31
N SER A 8 -15.16 -37.10 -6.49
CA SER A 8 -14.25 -36.42 -5.54
C SER A 8 -12.84 -36.15 -6.08
N MET A 9 -12.77 -35.73 -7.34
CA MET A 9 -11.59 -35.03 -7.88
C MET A 9 -12.07 -33.82 -8.68
N ALA A 10 -13.09 -33.12 -8.15
CA ALA A 10 -13.23 -31.70 -8.45
C ALA A 10 -11.97 -31.04 -7.89
N ARG A 11 -10.92 -31.04 -8.71
CA ARG A 11 -10.07 -29.90 -9.00
C ARG A 11 -10.20 -28.86 -7.89
N PHE A 12 -9.52 -29.10 -6.77
CA PHE A 12 -8.93 -28.01 -6.03
C PHE A 12 -7.89 -27.44 -6.98
N GLU A 13 -8.35 -26.72 -8.00
CA GLU A 13 -7.61 -25.62 -8.54
C GLU A 13 -7.37 -24.74 -7.34
N SER A 14 -6.18 -24.93 -6.75
CA SER A 14 -5.48 -23.88 -6.05
C SER A 14 -5.73 -22.64 -6.91
N ILE A 15 -6.54 -21.72 -6.44
CA ILE A 15 -6.60 -20.40 -7.05
C ILE A 15 -5.19 -19.87 -6.80
N GLU A 16 -4.29 -20.13 -7.73
CA GLU A 16 -2.96 -19.55 -7.75
C GLU A 16 -3.22 -18.06 -7.88
N ARG A 17 -3.24 -17.39 -6.72
CA ARG A 17 -3.31 -15.93 -6.71
C ARG A 17 -2.09 -15.49 -7.50
N PRO A 18 -2.26 -14.64 -8.53
CA PRO A 18 -1.12 -14.11 -9.23
C PRO A 18 -0.17 -13.49 -8.20
N PRO A 19 1.14 -13.64 -8.38
CA PRO A 19 2.11 -13.02 -7.49
C PRO A 19 1.78 -11.54 -7.39
N TRP A 20 1.62 -11.05 -6.16
CA TRP A 20 1.34 -9.65 -5.93
C TRP A 20 2.57 -8.83 -6.34
N GLU A 21 2.35 -7.80 -7.15
CA GLU A 21 3.39 -6.86 -7.56
C GLU A 21 3.10 -5.48 -6.97
N PHE A 22 4.17 -4.74 -6.67
CA PHE A 22 4.08 -3.38 -6.16
C PHE A 22 3.39 -2.47 -7.19
N PRO A 23 2.42 -1.64 -6.76
CA PRO A 23 1.59 -0.89 -7.68
C PRO A 23 2.40 0.15 -8.46
N ILE A 24 2.11 0.25 -9.76
CA ILE A 24 2.50 1.41 -10.58
C ILE A 24 1.39 2.45 -10.38
N ALA A 25 1.67 3.47 -9.60
CA ALA A 25 0.69 4.47 -9.20
C ALA A 25 1.29 5.88 -9.26
N THR A 26 0.44 6.89 -9.41
CA THR A 26 0.84 8.29 -9.20
C THR A 26 1.24 8.51 -7.74
N CYS A 27 2.02 9.56 -7.43
CA CYS A 27 2.37 9.87 -6.04
C CYS A 27 1.14 10.07 -5.15
N ARG A 28 0.04 10.59 -5.71
CA ARG A 28 -1.22 10.80 -5.00
C ARG A 28 -1.92 9.48 -4.67
N GLU A 29 -2.00 8.57 -5.62
CA GLU A 29 -2.58 7.24 -5.39
C GLU A 29 -1.71 6.42 -4.44
N LEU A 30 -0.38 6.49 -4.63
CA LEU A 30 0.58 5.86 -3.74
C LEU A 30 0.41 6.36 -2.30
N TRP A 31 0.20 7.66 -2.08
CA TRP A 31 -0.07 8.23 -0.77
C TRP A 31 -1.29 7.59 -0.09
N VAL A 32 -2.38 7.40 -0.84
CA VAL A 32 -3.58 6.72 -0.32
C VAL A 32 -3.31 5.25 -0.03
N LEU A 33 -2.72 4.52 -0.99
CA LEU A 33 -2.38 3.10 -0.84
C LEU A 33 -1.40 2.89 0.33
N TRP A 34 -0.53 3.85 0.57
CA TRP A 34 0.45 3.79 1.64
C TRP A 34 -0.21 3.71 3.00
N PHE A 35 -1.23 4.52 3.29
CA PHE A 35 -1.85 4.55 4.63
C PHE A 35 -3.13 3.73 4.73
N HIS A 36 -3.92 3.62 3.66
CA HIS A 36 -5.24 2.95 3.69
C HIS A 36 -5.26 1.61 2.96
N GLY A 37 -4.21 1.26 2.20
CA GLY A 37 -4.21 0.08 1.34
C GLY A 37 -5.14 0.23 0.12
N ASP A 38 -5.33 -0.87 -0.60
CA ASP A 38 -6.22 -0.92 -1.77
C ASP A 38 -7.57 -1.54 -1.39
N PRO A 39 -8.69 -0.79 -1.45
CA PRO A 39 -10.01 -1.34 -1.15
C PRO A 39 -10.45 -2.43 -2.14
N SER A 40 -9.85 -2.47 -3.33
CA SER A 40 -10.12 -3.48 -4.36
C SER A 40 -9.42 -4.81 -4.06
N VAL A 41 -8.46 -4.81 -3.13
CA VAL A 41 -7.65 -5.97 -2.76
C VAL A 41 -7.70 -6.14 -1.24
N PRO A 42 -8.74 -6.79 -0.68
CA PRO A 42 -8.99 -6.81 0.77
C PRO A 42 -7.88 -7.44 1.63
N TRP A 43 -7.03 -8.27 1.02
CA TRP A 43 -5.88 -8.88 1.69
C TRP A 43 -4.61 -8.03 1.62
N LEU A 44 -4.62 -6.95 0.84
CA LEU A 44 -3.50 -6.03 0.77
C LEU A 44 -3.58 -5.07 1.94
N VAL A 45 -2.68 -5.26 2.90
CA VAL A 45 -2.47 -4.30 3.98
C VAL A 45 -1.99 -2.96 3.40
N PRO A 46 -2.20 -1.85 4.13
CA PRO A 46 -1.51 -0.59 3.83
C PRO A 46 -0.05 -0.81 3.50
N LEU A 47 0.48 -0.13 2.47
CA LEU A 47 1.80 -0.49 1.93
C LEU A 47 2.90 -0.38 2.99
N TRP A 48 2.81 0.56 3.93
CA TRP A 48 3.78 0.69 5.03
C TRP A 48 3.94 -0.54 5.94
N HIS A 49 2.97 -1.46 5.93
CA HIS A 49 3.04 -2.73 6.66
C HIS A 49 3.68 -3.87 5.86
N LEU A 50 4.04 -3.65 4.60
CA LEU A 50 4.71 -4.68 3.80
C LEU A 50 6.07 -5.01 4.39
N PHE A 51 6.42 -6.30 4.38
CA PHE A 51 7.73 -6.78 4.81
C PHE A 51 8.68 -6.86 3.59
N PRO A 52 9.64 -5.92 3.40
CA PRO A 52 10.42 -5.85 2.16
C PRO A 52 11.18 -7.13 1.76
N PRO A 53 11.67 -7.96 2.70
CA PRO A 53 12.32 -9.23 2.36
C PRO A 53 11.39 -10.27 1.72
N SER A 54 10.07 -10.22 1.94
CA SER A 54 9.12 -11.13 1.27
C SER A 54 8.72 -10.66 -0.13
N LEU A 55 9.13 -9.47 -0.54
CA LEU A 55 8.83 -8.92 -1.87
C LEU A 55 9.79 -9.45 -2.93
N THR A 56 9.28 -9.57 -4.17
CA THR A 56 10.11 -9.78 -5.37
C THR A 56 11.12 -8.63 -5.51
N SER A 57 12.23 -8.86 -6.22
CA SER A 57 13.26 -7.82 -6.43
C SER A 57 12.69 -6.54 -7.05
N SER A 58 11.79 -6.68 -8.03
CA SER A 58 11.11 -5.57 -8.69
C SER A 58 10.23 -4.80 -7.71
N SER A 59 9.38 -5.52 -6.97
CA SER A 59 8.48 -4.93 -5.97
C SER A 59 9.23 -4.25 -4.82
N ARG A 60 10.37 -4.82 -4.38
CA ARG A 60 11.22 -4.25 -3.34
C ARG A 60 11.83 -2.91 -3.77
N ASN A 61 12.27 -2.80 -5.03
CA ASN A 61 12.79 -1.55 -5.57
C ASN A 61 11.68 -0.47 -5.67
N GLY A 62 10.49 -0.86 -6.11
CA GLY A 62 9.30 0.01 -6.11
C GLY A 62 8.95 0.51 -4.72
N TYR A 63 8.91 -0.40 -3.74
CA TYR A 63 8.70 -0.08 -2.33
C TYR A 63 9.73 0.91 -1.79
N ALA A 64 11.02 0.65 -1.99
CA ALA A 64 12.09 1.50 -1.45
C ALA A 64 12.08 2.93 -2.03
N LYS A 65 11.80 3.08 -3.33
CA LYS A 65 11.67 4.40 -3.96
C LYS A 65 10.44 5.14 -3.45
N SER A 66 9.33 4.42 -3.35
CA SER A 66 8.05 4.95 -2.85
C SER A 66 8.16 5.39 -1.39
N SER A 67 8.83 4.61 -0.53
CA SER A 67 8.99 4.95 0.89
C SER A 67 9.75 6.27 1.08
N ILE A 68 10.74 6.55 0.23
CA ILE A 68 11.49 7.81 0.28
C ILE A 68 10.55 8.99 -0.02
N VAL A 69 9.78 8.90 -1.11
CA VAL A 69 8.83 9.95 -1.51
C VAL A 69 7.78 10.18 -0.42
N ILE A 70 7.22 9.11 0.14
CA ILE A 70 6.22 9.23 1.20
C ILE A 70 6.81 9.84 2.46
N GLN A 71 7.99 9.40 2.90
CA GLN A 71 8.65 9.97 4.08
C GLN A 71 8.95 11.46 3.91
N TRP A 72 9.29 11.91 2.70
CA TRP A 72 9.48 13.33 2.42
C TRP A 72 8.20 14.14 2.64
N ILE A 73 7.06 13.64 2.15
CA ILE A 73 5.76 14.29 2.32
C ILE A 73 5.33 14.28 3.80
N VAL A 74 5.51 13.15 4.49
CA VAL A 74 5.24 13.03 5.93
C VAL A 74 6.07 14.02 6.74
N ARG A 75 7.38 14.12 6.43
CA ARG A 75 8.29 15.04 7.10
C ARG A 75 7.85 16.48 6.91
N GLY A 76 7.54 16.87 5.68
CA GLY A 76 6.98 18.19 5.41
C GLY A 76 5.72 18.45 6.23
N ALA A 77 4.80 17.48 6.29
CA ALA A 77 3.54 17.62 7.02
C ALA A 77 3.76 17.83 8.52
N LEU A 78 4.75 17.14 9.10
CA LEU A 78 5.16 17.30 10.49
C LEU A 78 5.79 18.67 10.75
N ASP A 79 6.74 19.09 9.91
CA ASP A 79 7.47 20.36 10.07
C ASP A 79 6.53 21.58 9.94
N GLU A 80 5.47 21.44 9.15
CA GLU A 80 4.40 22.42 8.99
C GLU A 80 3.30 22.35 10.06
N GLY A 81 3.38 21.40 11.01
CA GLY A 81 2.39 21.20 12.07
C GLY A 81 1.03 20.71 11.60
N MET A 82 0.94 20.12 10.41
CA MET A 82 -0.33 19.61 9.84
C MET A 82 -0.75 18.28 10.46
N ILE A 83 0.23 17.47 10.82
CA ILE A 83 0.03 16.22 11.54
C ILE A 83 0.90 16.23 12.79
N VAL A 84 0.41 15.60 13.85
CA VAL A 84 1.14 15.49 15.13
C VAL A 84 2.04 14.26 15.20
N SER A 85 1.76 13.25 14.37
CA SER A 85 2.52 12.01 14.26
C SER A 85 2.20 11.33 12.92
N GLU A 86 3.06 10.42 12.48
CA GLU A 86 2.80 9.60 11.28
C GLU A 86 1.55 8.72 11.45
N THR A 87 1.30 8.24 12.67
CA THR A 87 0.14 7.40 12.99
C THR A 87 -1.18 8.15 12.84
N ALA A 88 -1.19 9.48 12.92
CA ALA A 88 -2.39 10.28 12.66
C ALA A 88 -2.90 10.10 11.23
N LEU A 89 -2.00 9.89 10.26
CA LEU A 89 -2.34 9.70 8.85
C LEU A 89 -3.14 8.43 8.59
N VAL A 90 -2.94 7.39 9.40
CA VAL A 90 -3.67 6.12 9.30
C VAL A 90 -5.13 6.28 9.71
N THR A 91 -5.41 7.24 10.60
CA THR A 91 -6.75 7.51 11.12
C THR A 91 -7.50 8.61 10.37
N MET A 92 -6.81 9.33 9.49
CA MET A 92 -7.42 10.39 8.69
C MET A 92 -8.46 9.81 7.71
N THR A 93 -9.49 10.60 7.45
CA THR A 93 -10.38 10.31 6.32
C THR A 93 -9.62 10.46 5.00
N LEU A 94 -10.12 9.83 3.93
CA LEU A 94 -9.54 9.98 2.59
C LEU A 94 -9.45 11.47 2.18
N ALA A 95 -10.46 12.27 2.54
CA ALA A 95 -10.48 13.70 2.23
C ALA A 95 -9.34 14.45 2.92
N GLU A 96 -9.14 14.23 4.22
CA GLU A 96 -8.04 14.84 5.01
C GLU A 96 -6.67 14.38 4.51
N LEU A 97 -6.55 13.10 4.17
CA LEU A 97 -5.32 12.52 3.64
C LEU A 97 -4.94 13.17 2.30
N LEU A 98 -5.93 13.39 1.43
CA LEU A 98 -5.74 14.09 0.15
C LEU A 98 -5.45 15.58 0.31
N GLN A 99 -6.06 16.24 1.30
CA GLN A 99 -5.76 17.64 1.63
C GLN A 99 -4.32 17.80 2.11
N THR A 100 -3.83 16.87 2.93
CA THR A 100 -2.43 16.85 3.39
C THR A 100 -1.46 16.77 2.20
N PHE A 101 -1.76 15.91 1.23
CA PHE A 101 -0.94 15.77 0.02
C PHE A 101 -0.97 17.01 -0.89
N ALA A 102 -2.12 17.66 -1.03
CA ALA A 102 -2.33 18.76 -1.97
C ALA A 102 -1.71 20.10 -1.53
N LYS A 103 -1.18 20.19 -0.31
CA LYS A 103 -0.60 21.43 0.22
C LYS A 103 0.63 21.85 -0.61
N PRO A 104 0.78 23.15 -0.92
CA PRO A 104 2.02 23.66 -1.49
C PRO A 104 3.15 23.56 -0.45
N TRP A 105 4.13 22.72 -0.72
CA TRP A 105 5.32 22.56 0.10
C TRP A 105 6.31 23.70 -0.20
N PRO A 106 6.90 24.36 0.80
CA PRO A 106 7.86 25.43 0.56
C PRO A 106 9.09 24.89 -0.18
N ALA A 107 9.62 25.68 -1.12
CA ALA A 107 10.74 25.28 -1.99
C ALA A 107 12.09 25.09 -1.26
N VAL A 108 12.14 25.26 0.06
CA VAL A 108 13.37 25.25 0.87
C VAL A 108 13.95 23.85 1.12
N TRP A 109 13.35 22.82 0.52
CA TRP A 109 13.72 21.41 0.71
C TRP A 109 14.29 20.74 -0.56
N THR A 110 14.73 21.53 -1.56
CA THR A 110 15.50 21.07 -2.74
C THR A 110 16.96 21.48 -2.63
#